data_AF-A0A9E5RYL9-F1
#
_entry.id   AF-A0A9E5RYL9-F1
#
_cell.length_a   1.000
_cell.length_b   1.000
_cell.length_c   1.000
_cell.angle_alpha   90.00
_cell.angle_beta   90.00
_cell.angle_gamma   90.00
#
_symmetry.space_group_name_H-M   'P 1'
#
loop_
_entity.id
_entity.type
_entity.pdbx_description
1 polymer ?
#
loop_
_entity_poly.entity_id
_entity_poly.type
_entity_poly.pdbx_seq_one_letter_code
_entity_poly.pdbx_strand_id
1 'polypeptide(L)'
;MIKIIENYNTGMAAYDKCHPPTINSQWQAFKNEVDEFFEEPSIAEAWDILHSFGRLIWRLTKIPLYLLAFPTVYKHSQRFAEFGCIRSQRNCESSCRQIIS
;
A
#
# COMPACT_ATOMS: atom_id res chain seq x y z
N MET A 1 -0.50 -10.74 14.48
CA MET A 1 0.69 -10.15 13.81
C MET A 1 1.05 -10.92 12.53
N ILE A 2 1.24 -12.24 12.59
CA ILE A 2 1.55 -13.08 11.41
C ILE A 2 0.53 -12.90 10.27
N LYS A 3 -0.76 -13.11 10.55
CA LYS A 3 -1.85 -12.92 9.56
C LYS A 3 -1.92 -11.51 8.96
N ILE A 4 -1.55 -10.48 9.73
CA ILE A 4 -1.56 -9.09 9.23
C ILE A 4 -0.51 -8.94 8.13
N ILE A 5 0.72 -9.39 8.41
CA ILE A 5 1.84 -9.33 7.48
C ILE A 5 1.59 -10.23 6.26
N GLU A 6 1.01 -11.42 6.45
CA GLU A 6 0.65 -12.33 5.36
C GLU A 6 -0.36 -11.71 4.39
N ASN A 7 -1.46 -11.17 4.90
CA ASN A 7 -2.47 -10.49 4.09
C ASN A 7 -1.89 -9.25 3.40
N TYR A 8 -1.09 -8.46 4.11
CA TYR A 8 -0.42 -7.30 3.53
C TYR A 8 0.52 -7.70 2.39
N ASN A 9 1.40 -8.69 2.61
CA ASN A 9 2.36 -9.13 1.59
C ASN A 9 1.64 -9.74 0.39
N THR A 10 0.59 -10.53 0.62
CA THR A 10 -0.21 -11.14 -0.45
C THR A 10 -0.93 -10.07 -1.27
N GLY A 11 -1.54 -9.09 -0.59
CA GLY A 11 -2.20 -7.96 -1.25
C GLY A 11 -1.23 -7.08 -2.02
N MET A 12 -0.05 -6.80 -1.46
CA MET A 12 1.02 -6.06 -2.16
C MET A 12 1.51 -6.83 -3.39
N ALA A 13 1.70 -8.15 -3.29
CA ALA A 13 2.12 -8.96 -4.43
C ALA A 13 1.05 -9.00 -5.54
N ALA A 14 -0.23 -9.06 -5.17
CA ALA A 14 -1.33 -8.97 -6.13
C ALA A 14 -1.37 -7.58 -6.81
N TYR A 15 -1.22 -6.52 -6.03
CA TYR A 15 -1.17 -5.15 -6.54
C TYR A 15 0.01 -4.93 -7.48
N ASP A 16 1.20 -5.41 -7.14
CA ASP A 16 2.43 -5.26 -7.92
C ASP A 16 2.38 -6.04 -9.25
N LYS A 17 1.58 -7.11 -9.34
CA LYS A 17 1.33 -7.81 -10.63
C LYS A 17 0.57 -6.91 -11.61
N CYS A 18 -0.37 -6.12 -11.12
CA CYS A 18 -1.09 -5.14 -11.93
C CYS A 18 -0.27 -3.87 -12.18
N HIS A 19 0.47 -3.44 -11.18
CA HIS A 19 1.19 -2.17 -11.17
C HIS A 19 2.67 -2.44 -10.93
N PRO A 20 3.44 -2.76 -11.99
CA PRO A 20 4.85 -3.12 -11.86
C PRO A 20 5.60 -2.11 -10.96
N PRO A 21 6.28 -2.55 -9.88
CA PRO A 21 6.86 -1.67 -8.87
C PRO A 21 8.20 -1.07 -9.33
N THR A 22 8.14 -0.27 -10.40
CA THR A 22 9.23 0.56 -10.90
C THR A 22 9.49 1.75 -9.96
N ILE A 23 10.65 2.40 -10.08
CA ILE A 23 10.94 3.62 -9.32
C ILE A 23 9.89 4.70 -9.63
N ASN A 24 9.52 4.87 -10.90
CA ASN A 24 8.51 5.85 -11.29
C ASN A 24 7.14 5.55 -10.68
N SER A 25 6.64 4.31 -10.76
CA SER A 25 5.33 3.97 -10.19
C SER A 25 5.30 4.11 -8.66
N GLN A 26 6.41 3.81 -7.97
CA GLN A 26 6.53 4.06 -6.52
C GLN A 26 6.56 5.56 -6.21
N TRP A 27 7.24 6.37 -7.04
CA TRP A 27 7.24 7.83 -6.92
C TRP A 27 5.86 8.44 -7.16
N GLN A 28 5.13 7.96 -8.18
CA GLN A 28 3.74 8.40 -8.41
C GLN A 28 2.85 8.01 -7.22
N ALA A 29 2.97 6.78 -6.70
CA ALA A 29 2.22 6.37 -5.52
C ALA A 29 2.49 7.28 -4.31
N PHE A 30 3.76 7.63 -4.06
CA PHE A 30 4.11 8.59 -3.00
C PHE A 30 3.45 9.95 -3.20
N LYS A 31 3.52 10.51 -4.42
CA LYS A 31 2.87 11.80 -4.71
C LYS A 31 1.36 11.75 -4.53
N ASN A 32 0.72 10.65 -4.92
CA ASN A 32 -0.72 10.48 -4.73
C ASN A 32 -1.09 10.50 -3.23
N GLU A 33 -0.34 9.83 -2.35
CA GLU A 33 -0.60 9.89 -0.89
C GLU A 33 -0.32 11.30 -0.32
N VAL A 34 0.63 12.05 -0.89
CA VAL A 34 0.86 13.46 -0.53
C VAL A 34 -0.32 14.32 -0.97
N ASP A 35 -0.86 14.10 -2.15
CA ASP A 35 -2.06 14.79 -2.65
C ASP A 35 -3.29 14.44 -1.79
N GLU A 36 -3.50 13.15 -1.46
CA GLU A 36 -4.56 12.68 -0.53
C GLU A 36 -4.44 13.38 0.84
N PHE A 37 -3.22 13.54 1.38
CA PHE A 37 -2.99 14.30 2.61
C PHE A 37 -3.29 15.80 2.48
N PHE A 38 -2.99 16.44 1.35
CA PHE A 38 -3.30 17.85 1.16
C PHE A 38 -4.81 18.11 0.99
N GLU A 39 -5.53 17.17 0.37
CA GLU A 39 -6.99 17.21 0.23
C GLU A 39 -7.69 17.01 1.58
N GLU A 40 -7.27 16.01 2.36
CA GLU A 40 -7.85 15.69 3.67
C GLU A 40 -6.74 15.39 4.72
N PRO A 41 -6.13 16.44 5.32
CA PRO A 41 -5.03 16.24 6.26
C PRO A 41 -5.43 15.41 7.46
N SER A 42 -4.82 14.24 7.62
CA SER A 42 -5.08 13.35 8.75
C SER A 42 -3.84 12.54 9.16
N ILE A 43 -3.87 12.00 10.39
CA ILE A 43 -2.82 11.09 10.87
C ILE A 43 -2.76 9.83 10.00
N ALA A 44 -3.90 9.36 9.47
CA ALA A 44 -3.94 8.18 8.62
C ALA A 44 -3.15 8.43 7.32
N GLU A 45 -3.42 9.55 6.65
CA GLU A 45 -2.73 9.94 5.41
C GLU A 45 -1.24 10.22 5.65
N ALA A 46 -0.85 10.74 6.81
CA ALA A 46 0.57 10.87 7.18
C ALA A 46 1.29 9.50 7.26
N TRP A 47 0.61 8.46 7.76
CA TRP A 47 1.16 7.10 7.74
C TRP A 47 1.26 6.54 6.32
N ASP A 48 0.35 6.91 5.42
CA ASP A 48 0.39 6.48 4.03
C ASP A 48 1.54 7.13 3.24
N ILE A 49 1.82 8.41 3.51
CA ILE A 49 3.02 9.09 3.03
C ILE A 49 4.28 8.34 3.52
N LEU A 50 4.38 8.04 4.82
CA LEU A 50 5.54 7.33 5.37
C LEU A 50 5.68 5.93 4.76
N HIS A 51 4.56 5.23 4.57
CA HIS A 51 4.51 3.91 3.96
C HIS A 51 4.99 3.93 2.51
N SER A 52 4.40 4.78 1.69
CA SER A 52 4.70 4.90 0.26
C SER A 52 6.13 5.39 0.02
N PHE A 53 6.62 6.34 0.82
CA PHE A 53 8.03 6.76 0.82
C PHE A 53 8.95 5.62 1.24
N GLY A 54 8.60 4.88 2.29
CA GLY A 54 9.35 3.71 2.74
C GLY A 54 9.48 2.63 1.65
N ARG A 55 8.45 2.44 0.80
CA ARG A 55 8.53 1.52 -0.35
C ARG A 55 9.46 2.01 -1.44
N LEU A 56 9.49 3.32 -1.69
CA LEU A 56 10.45 3.93 -2.62
C LEU A 56 11.89 3.67 -2.14
N ILE A 57 12.17 3.91 -0.85
CA ILE A 57 13.48 3.64 -0.26
C ILE A 57 13.83 2.16 -0.34
N TRP A 58 12.92 1.25 0.00
CA TRP A 58 13.14 -0.20 -0.15
C TRP A 58 13.57 -0.56 -1.58
N ARG A 59 13.00 0.08 -2.61
CA ARG A 59 13.36 -0.26 -3.99
C ARG A 59 14.84 0.03 -4.28
N LEU A 60 15.37 1.08 -3.66
CA LEU A 60 16.76 1.55 -3.80
C LEU A 60 17.72 0.78 -2.87
N THR A 61 17.34 0.54 -1.61
CA THR A 61 18.26 0.06 -0.56
C THR A 61 17.98 -1.36 -0.08
N LYS A 62 16.81 -1.92 -0.40
CA LYS A 62 16.28 -3.19 0.13
C LYS A 62 16.01 -3.20 1.65
N ILE A 63 15.97 -2.04 2.29
CA ILE A 63 15.65 -1.90 3.72
C ILE A 63 14.13 -1.65 3.89
N PRO A 64 13.38 -2.46 4.67
CA PRO A 64 11.90 -2.40 4.77
C PRO A 64 11.37 -1.27 5.63
N LEU A 65 11.75 -0.02 5.35
CA LEU A 65 11.29 1.12 6.15
C LEU A 65 9.76 1.30 6.11
N TYR A 66 9.10 0.83 5.05
CA TYR A 66 7.63 0.85 4.95
C TYR A 66 6.92 0.06 6.06
N LEU A 67 7.59 -0.92 6.71
CA LEU A 67 7.00 -1.67 7.82
C LEU A 67 6.90 -0.85 9.11
N LEU A 68 7.67 0.24 9.23
CA LEU A 68 7.56 1.18 10.35
C LEU A 68 6.22 1.93 10.32
N ALA A 69 5.62 2.08 9.14
CA ALA A 69 4.26 2.59 8.96
C ALA A 69 3.20 1.49 9.23
N PHE A 70 3.27 0.88 10.42
CA PHE A 70 2.39 -0.22 10.80
C PHE A 70 0.88 0.09 10.66
N PRO A 71 0.39 1.31 10.96
CA PRO A 71 -1.02 1.63 10.75
C PRO A 71 -1.48 1.45 9.29
N THR A 72 -0.68 1.88 8.31
CA THR A 72 -0.97 1.66 6.89
C THR A 72 -0.84 0.19 6.49
N VAL A 73 0.16 -0.52 7.02
CA VAL A 73 0.29 -1.97 6.81
C VAL A 73 -0.95 -2.71 7.32
N TYR A 74 -1.44 -2.36 8.51
CA TYR A 74 -2.67 -2.92 9.08
C TYR A 74 -3.90 -2.56 8.24
N LYS A 75 -4.06 -1.29 7.86
CA LYS A 75 -5.15 -0.82 6.98
C LYS A 75 -5.19 -1.60 5.66
N HIS A 76 -4.06 -1.74 4.98
CA HIS A 76 -3.96 -2.50 3.73
C HIS A 76 -4.21 -4.00 3.93
N SER A 77 -3.75 -4.56 5.04
CA SER A 77 -4.01 -5.94 5.42
C SER A 77 -5.51 -6.22 5.60
N GLN A 78 -6.23 -5.33 6.30
CA GLN A 78 -7.67 -5.44 6.50
C GLN A 78 -8.43 -5.31 5.18
N ARG A 79 -8.13 -4.28 4.38
CA ARG A 79 -8.75 -4.10 3.06
C ARG A 79 -8.56 -5.31 2.16
N PHE A 80 -7.35 -5.86 2.15
CA PHE A 80 -7.08 -7.09 1.43
C PHE A 80 -7.97 -8.20 1.98
N ALA A 81 -7.94 -8.51 3.28
CA ALA A 81 -8.74 -9.57 3.88
C ALA A 81 -10.26 -9.44 3.65
N GLU A 82 -10.78 -8.21 3.63
CA GLU A 82 -12.21 -7.95 3.48
C GLU A 82 -12.70 -8.10 2.05
N PHE A 83 -11.90 -7.66 1.06
CA PHE A 83 -12.42 -7.52 -0.30
C PHE A 83 -11.41 -7.75 -1.44
N GLY A 84 -10.23 -8.28 -1.13
CA GLY A 84 -9.29 -8.76 -2.14
C GLY A 84 -8.33 -7.72 -2.70
N CYS A 85 -8.24 -6.53 -2.09
CA CYS A 85 -7.44 -5.44 -2.63
C CYS A 85 -6.87 -4.54 -1.53
N ILE A 86 -5.63 -4.06 -1.70
CA ILE A 86 -4.98 -3.19 -0.71
C ILE A 86 -5.45 -1.73 -0.80
N ARG A 87 -5.86 -1.27 -1.98
CA ARG A 87 -6.40 0.08 -2.19
C ARG A 87 -7.83 0.15 -1.64
N SER A 88 -8.34 1.36 -1.45
CA SER A 88 -9.75 1.55 -1.10
C SER A 88 -10.66 0.95 -2.17
N GLN A 89 -11.92 0.64 -1.83
CA GLN A 89 -12.85 0.09 -2.82
C GLN A 89 -13.05 0.99 -4.04
N ARG A 90 -12.98 2.31 -3.85
CA ARG A 90 -13.08 3.33 -4.91
C ARG A 90 -11.86 3.34 -5.83
N ASN A 91 -10.68 3.06 -5.28
CA ASN A 91 -9.40 3.17 -5.99
C ASN A 91 -8.83 1.80 -6.40
N CYS A 92 -9.59 0.72 -6.20
CA CYS A 92 -9.18 -0.61 -6.60
C CYS A 92 -9.68 -0.91 -8.01
N GLU A 93 -8.76 -1.07 -8.95
CA GLU A 93 -9.09 -1.57 -10.29
C GLU A 93 -9.69 -2.98 -10.21
N SER A 94 -10.76 -3.24 -10.96
CA SER A 94 -11.45 -4.53 -10.96
C SER A 94 -10.55 -5.69 -11.37
N SER A 95 -9.62 -5.44 -12.29
CA SER A 95 -8.57 -6.36 -12.74
C SER A 95 -7.57 -6.76 -11.65
N CYS A 96 -7.46 -5.95 -10.58
CA CYS A 96 -6.45 -6.11 -9.53
C CYS A 96 -6.98 -6.69 -8.24
N ARG A 97 -8.29 -6.94 -8.19
CA ARG A 97 -8.96 -7.58 -7.07
C ARG A 97 -8.75 -9.09 -7.13
N GLN A 98 -8.29 -9.68 -6.03
CA GLN A 98 -8.18 -11.13 -5.88
C GLN A 98 -9.48 -11.70 -5.34
N ILE A 99 -9.86 -12.89 -5.81
CA ILE A 99 -10.94 -13.68 -5.19
C ILE A 99 -10.39 -14.23 -3.88
N ILE A 100 -11.02 -13.87 -2.77
CA ILE A 100 -10.69 -14.42 -1.46
C ILE A 100 -11.61 -15.60 -1.20
N SER A 101 -11.01 -16.79 -1.10
CA SER A 101 -11.67 -18.05 -0.74
C SER A 101 -11.65 -18.30 0.75
#